data_AF-A0A8H5CQU3-F1
#
_entry.id   AF-A0A8H5CQU3-F1
#
_cell.length_a   1.000
_cell.length_b   1.000
_cell.length_c   1.000
_cell.angle_alpha   90.00
_cell.angle_beta   90.00
_cell.angle_gamma   90.00
#
_symmetry.space_group_name_H-M   'P 1'
#
loop_
_entity.id
_entity.type
_entity.pdbx_description
1 polymer ?
#
loop_
_entity_poly.entity_id
_entity_poly.type
_entity_poly.pdbx_seq_one_letter_code
_entity_poly.pdbx_strand_id
1 'polypeptide(L)' 'MPATSDTETTIQAALAKVQASGLNSCSHPNLSICKAAEQHGLSHQTLNTHYNGHQTCQESHSHQQAVPPTQEEVLKE' A
#
# COMPACT_ATOMS: atom_id res chain seq x y z
N MET A 1 8.98 20.67 -13.94
CA MET A 1 7.89 20.98 -12.99
C MET A 1 7.71 19.77 -12.07
N PRO A 2 8.38 19.68 -10.90
CA PRO A 2 8.16 18.56 -9.99
C PRO A 2 7.03 18.93 -9.01
N ALA A 3 5.79 18.57 -9.36
CA ALA A 3 4.60 18.75 -8.50
C ALA A 3 4.07 17.41 -7.97
N THR A 4 4.93 16.39 -7.90
CA THR A 4 4.56 15.01 -7.51
C THR A 4 4.79 14.73 -6.03
N SER A 5 5.65 15.50 -5.35
CA SER A 5 6.03 15.22 -3.95
C SER A 5 4.91 15.54 -2.96
N ASP A 6 4.13 16.59 -3.21
CA ASP A 6 3.10 17.07 -2.27
C ASP A 6 1.88 16.14 -2.24
N THR A 7 1.43 15.71 -3.42
CA THR A 7 0.33 14.75 -3.57
C THR A 7 0.70 13.38 -3.02
N GLU A 8 1.90 12.86 -3.27
CA GLU A 8 2.34 11.58 -2.75
C GLU A 8 2.43 11.59 -1.21
N THR A 9 2.98 12.66 -0.63
CA THR A 9 3.02 12.86 0.83
C THR A 9 1.60 12.89 1.42
N THR A 10 0.67 13.55 0.73
CA THR A 10 -0.72 13.65 1.16
C THR A 10 -1.43 12.29 1.11
N ILE A 11 -1.18 11.49 0.07
CA ILE A 11 -1.69 10.13 -0.07
C ILE A 11 -1.15 9.25 1.06
N GLN A 12 0.16 9.30 1.34
CA GLN A 12 0.77 8.54 2.44
C GLN A 12 0.20 8.94 3.80
N ALA A 13 0.00 10.23 4.06
CA ALA A 13 -0.59 10.72 5.31
C ALA A 13 -2.05 10.24 5.49
N ALA A 14 -2.84 10.26 4.42
CA ALA A 14 -4.21 9.77 4.43
C ALA A 14 -4.27 8.24 4.67
N LEU A 15 -3.39 7.46 4.03
CA LEU A 15 -3.26 6.02 4.27
C LEU A 15 -2.83 5.71 5.71
N ALA A 16 -1.86 6.45 6.24
CA ALA A 16 -1.40 6.29 7.62
C ALA A 16 -2.54 6.55 8.62
N LYS A 17 -3.41 7.54 8.36
CA LYS A 17 -4.61 7.79 9.17
C LYS A 17 -5.61 6.64 9.12
N VAL A 18 -5.86 6.07 7.94
CA VAL A 18 -6.75 4.92 7.77
C VAL A 18 -6.23 3.73 8.58
N GLN A 19 -4.92 3.46 8.53
CA GLN A 19 -4.28 2.40 9.29
C GLN A 19 -4.29 2.69 10.80
N ALA A 20 -3.97 3.92 11.21
CA ALA A 20 -3.96 4.35 12.61
C ALA A 20 -5.35 4.33 13.26
N SER A 21 -6.41 4.46 12.46
CA SER A 21 -7.79 4.33 12.93
C SER A 21 -8.13 2.90 13.40
N GLY A 22 -7.28 1.92 13.07
CA GLY A 22 -7.52 0.52 13.38
C GLY A 22 -8.66 -0.09 12.58
N LEU A 23 -8.81 -1.40 12.74
CA LEU A 23 -9.87 -2.18 12.11
C LEU A 23 -11.06 -2.32 13.08
N ASN A 24 -12.27 -2.29 12.53
CA ASN A 24 -13.48 -2.63 13.26
C ASN A 24 -13.61 -4.16 13.42
N SER A 25 -14.66 -4.61 14.11
CA SER A 25 -14.97 -6.03 14.33
C SER A 25 -15.26 -6.83 13.05
N CYS A 26 -15.41 -6.16 11.90
CA CYS A 26 -15.53 -6.78 10.59
C CYS A 26 -14.23 -6.72 9.77
N SER A 27 -13.10 -6.41 10.41
CA SER A 27 -11.78 -6.24 9.75
C SER A 27 -11.75 -5.13 8.70
N HIS A 28 -12.65 -4.16 8.77
CA HIS A 28 -12.64 -2.98 7.89
C HIS A 28 -12.05 -1.79 8.65
N PRO A 29 -11.32 -0.89 7.99
CA PRO A 29 -10.80 0.29 8.67
C PRO A 29 -11.94 1.14 9.24
N ASN A 30 -11.82 1.52 10.52
CA ASN A 30 -12.79 2.39 11.20
C ASN A 30 -12.96 3.74 10.48
N LEU A 31 -11.87 4.22 9.87
CA LEU A 31 -11.89 5.35 8.95
C LEU A 31 -11.92 4.83 7.51
N SER A 32 -13.05 4.98 6.83
CA SER A 32 -13.16 4.58 5.43
C SER A 32 -12.23 5.38 4.53
N ILE A 33 -11.69 4.73 3.49
CA ILE A 33 -10.83 5.34 2.46
C ILE A 33 -11.48 6.57 1.84
N CYS A 34 -12.80 6.54 1.57
CA CYS A 34 -13.56 7.71 1.10
C CYS A 34 -13.39 8.90 2.05
N LYS A 35 -13.60 8.68 3.34
CA LYS A 35 -13.59 9.74 4.36
C LYS A 35 -12.19 10.30 4.58
N ALA A 36 -11.17 9.45 4.47
CA ALA A 36 -9.77 9.87 4.49
C ALA A 36 -9.42 10.71 3.26
N ALA A 37 -9.89 10.32 2.08
CA ALA A 37 -9.69 11.06 0.84
C ALA A 37 -10.35 12.45 0.89
N GLU A 38 -11.59 12.54 1.39
CA GLU A 38 -12.30 13.80 1.60
C GLU A 38 -11.56 14.74 2.57
N GLN A 39 -11.04 14.22 3.69
CA GLN A 39 -10.28 15.03 4.65
C GLN A 39 -8.99 15.61 4.10
N HIS A 40 -8.42 14.99 3.06
CA HIS A 40 -7.16 15.36 2.46
C HIS A 40 -7.32 16.00 1.07
N GLY A 41 -8.56 16.23 0.62
CA GLY A 41 -8.84 16.82 -0.70
C GLY A 41 -8.41 15.93 -1.88
N LEU A 42 -8.33 14.61 -1.65
CA LEU A 42 -7.92 13.63 -2.66
C LEU A 42 -9.13 12.96 -3.30
N SER A 43 -8.97 12.54 -4.55
CA SER A 43 -9.97 11.71 -5.23
C SER A 43 -10.02 10.32 -4.58
N HIS A 44 -11.23 9.82 -4.32
CA HIS A 44 -11.43 8.47 -3.79
C HIS A 44 -10.73 7.40 -4.65
N GLN A 45 -10.79 7.53 -5.98
CA GLN A 45 -10.11 6.62 -6.90
C GLN A 45 -8.59 6.61 -6.70
N THR A 46 -7.96 7.76 -6.50
CA THR A 46 -6.51 7.87 -6.24
C THR A 46 -6.15 7.16 -4.95
N LEU A 47 -6.85 7.44 -3.85
CA LEU A 47 -6.56 6.81 -2.56
C LEU A 47 -6.78 5.29 -2.61
N ASN A 48 -7.84 4.85 -3.28
CA ASN A 48 -8.18 3.43 -3.40
C ASN A 48 -7.15 2.68 -4.25
N THR A 49 -6.68 3.25 -5.36
CA THR A 49 -5.61 2.66 -6.17
C THR A 49 -4.32 2.51 -5.35
N HIS A 50 -3.94 3.51 -4.57
CA HIS A 50 -2.75 3.44 -3.72
C HIS A 50 -2.92 2.47 -2.54
N TYR A 51 -4.10 2.41 -1.92
CA TYR A 51 -4.39 1.47 -0.85
C TYR A 51 -4.27 0.01 -1.34
N ASN A 52 -4.93 -0.32 -2.46
CA ASN A 52 -4.85 -1.65 -3.05
C ASN A 52 -3.42 -1.96 -3.53
N GLY A 53 -2.74 -1.00 -4.17
CA GLY A 53 -1.34 -1.16 -4.57
C GLY A 53 -0.43 -1.45 -3.39
N HIS A 54 -0.63 -0.79 -2.24
CA HIS A 54 0.14 -1.03 -1.04
C HIS A 54 -0.13 -2.42 -0.45
N GLN A 55 -1.38 -2.89 -0.48
CA GLN A 55 -1.74 -4.24 -0.08
C GLN A 55 -1.08 -5.30 -0.99
N THR A 56 -1.16 -5.12 -2.31
CA THR A 56 -0.54 -6.03 -3.28
C THR A 56 0.98 -6.07 -3.15
N CYS A 57 1.64 -4.94 -2.85
CA CYS A 57 3.09 -4.90 -2.59
C CYS A 57 3.46 -5.65 -1.31
N GLN A 58 2.64 -5.54 -0.26
CA GLN A 58 2.84 -6.24 1.01
C GLN A 58 2.59 -7.76 0.85
N GLU A 59 1.56 -8.15 0.10
CA GLU A 59 1.30 -9.54 -0.27
C GLU A 59 2.39 -10.10 -1.19
N SER A 60 2.91 -9.31 -2.15
CA SER A 60 4.01 -9.73 -3.03
C SER A 60 5.33 -9.91 -2.27
N HIS A 61 5.63 -9.07 -1.28
CA HIS A 61 6.77 -9.29 -0.38
C HIS A 61 6.60 -10.57 0.46
N SER A 62 5.36 -10.88 0.86
CA SER A 62 5.06 -12.10 1.61
C SER A 62 5.22 -13.36 0.75
N HIS A 63 5.03 -13.25 -0.57
CA HIS A 63 5.20 -14.37 -1.51
C HIS A 63 6.59 -14.45 -2.17
N GLN A 64 7.50 -13.51 -1.91
CA GLN A 64 8.88 -13.55 -2.47
C GLN A 64 9.89 -14.35 -1.64
N GLN A 65 9.50 -14.96 -0.52
CA GLN A 65 10.35 -15.93 0.19
C GLN A 65 9.94 -17.38 -0.13
N ALA A 66 10.46 -17.90 -1.24
CA ALA A 66 11.08 -19.23 -1.32
C ALA A 66 11.57 -19.46 -2.75
N VAL A 67 12.63 -18.77 -3.17
CA VAL A 67 13.53 -19.38 -4.16
C VAL A 67 14.45 -20.28 -3.34
N PRO A 68 14.26 -21.62 -3.35
CA PRO A 68 15.21 -22.51 -2.70
C PRO A 68 16.58 -22.32 -3.35
N PRO A 69 17.68 -22.26 -2.57
CA PRO A 69 19.03 -22.23 -3.12
C PRO A 69 19.34 -23.62 -3.70
N THR A 70 18.95 -23.86 -4.96
CA THR A 70 19.31 -25.09 -5.68
C THR A 70 19.51 -24.85 -7.18
N GLN A 71 19.96 -23.65 -7.56
CA GLN A 71 20.37 -23.35 -8.94
C GLN A 71 21.74 -22.65 -9.01
N GLU A 72 22.64 -22.94 -8.07
CA GLU A 72 24.05 -22.52 -8.14
C GLU A 72 24.98 -23.59 -8.75
N GLU A 73 24.43 -24.63 -9.39
CA GLU A 73 25.20 -25.72 -10.01
C GLU A 73 24.96 -25.84 -11.52
N VAL A 74 24.97 -24.71 -12.25
CA VAL A 74 24.99 -24.72 -13.75
C VAL A 74 26.16 -23.89 -14.30
N LEU A 75 27.16 -23.55 -13.48
CA LEU A 75 28.37 -22.87 -13.93
C LEU A 75 29.66 -23.58 -13.50
N LYS A 76 29.62 -24.91 -13.53
CA LYS A 76 30.82 -25.75 -13.57
C LYS A 76 30.52 -26.93 -14.49
N GLU A 77 30.66 -26.73 -15.79
CA GLU A 77 31.24 -27.68 -16.75
C GLU A 77 31.57 -26.93 -18.05
#